data_AF-A0A7L3GR11-F1
#
_entry.id   AF-A0A7L3GR11-F1
#
_cell.length_a   1.000
_cell.length_b   1.000
_cell.length_c   1.000
_cell.angle_alpha   90.00
_cell.angle_beta   90.00
_cell.angle_gamma   90.00
#
_symmetry.space_group_name_H-M   'P 1'
#
loop_
_entity.id
_entity.type
_entity.pdbx_description
1 polymer ?
#
loop_
_entity_poly.entity_id
_entity_poly.type
_entity_poly.pdbx_seq_one_letter_code
_entity_poly.pdbx_strand_id
1 'polypeptide(L)'
;CCILKQLPESFPLQTGVVEYLSNGIVADNHKDFKELRYNECLMNFSGNGKNGASEGRITHGFQLKSAYENNLMPYTNYTFDFKGVIDYIFYSNTHMNVLGVLGPLDPQWLVDNNITGCPHPHIPSDHFSLLTQLELHPPLLPLVNGVHLPNRR
;
A
#
# COMPACT_ATOMS: atom_id res chain seq x y z
N CYS A 1 -0.33 -5.76 5.05
CA CYS A 1 -0.30 -6.49 3.78
C CYS A 1 -1.73 -6.82 3.39
N CYS A 2 -2.14 -6.51 2.16
CA CYS A 2 -3.48 -6.84 1.67
C CYS A 2 -3.46 -7.04 0.16
N ILE A 3 -4.40 -7.87 -0.30
CA ILE A 3 -4.80 -7.94 -1.71
C ILE A 3 -5.90 -6.89 -1.88
N LEU A 4 -5.59 -5.79 -2.57
CA LEU A 4 -6.55 -4.75 -2.93
C LEU A 4 -7.02 -5.01 -4.35
N LYS A 5 -8.16 -5.70 -4.50
CA LYS A 5 -8.79 -5.96 -5.82
C LYS A 5 -9.37 -4.70 -6.47
N GLN A 6 -8.57 -3.67 -6.62
CA GLN A 6 -8.92 -2.42 -7.29
C GLN A 6 -7.78 -2.02 -8.23
N LEU A 7 -8.15 -1.79 -9.48
CA LEU A 7 -7.25 -1.44 -10.58
C LEU A 7 -6.65 -0.07 -10.33
N PRO A 8 -5.32 0.15 -10.43
CA PRO A 8 -4.84 1.49 -10.72
C PRO A 8 -5.53 1.93 -12.01
N GLU A 9 -6.44 2.89 -11.93
CA GLU A 9 -6.94 3.51 -13.14
C GLU A 9 -5.73 4.17 -13.82
N SER A 10 -5.74 4.19 -15.16
CA SER A 10 -4.68 4.77 -16.00
C SER A 10 -3.91 5.89 -15.28
N PHE A 11 -2.59 5.72 -15.16
CA PHE A 11 -1.69 6.74 -14.59
C PHE A 11 -2.11 8.13 -15.12
N PRO A 12 -2.54 9.07 -14.27
CA PRO A 12 -2.20 9.22 -12.86
C PRO A 12 -3.28 8.85 -11.82
N LEU A 13 -4.35 8.12 -12.17
CA LEU A 13 -5.47 7.88 -11.26
C LEU A 13 -5.26 6.67 -10.33
N GLN A 14 -4.64 6.90 -9.16
CA GLN A 14 -4.66 5.94 -8.06
C GLN A 14 -6.11 5.65 -7.63
N THR A 15 -6.43 4.42 -7.23
CA THR A 15 -7.76 4.08 -6.70
C THR A 15 -8.03 4.86 -5.43
N GLY A 16 -9.29 5.07 -5.08
CA GLY A 16 -9.66 5.72 -3.82
C GLY A 16 -9.08 5.00 -2.59
N VAL A 17 -8.85 3.68 -2.66
CA VAL A 17 -8.22 2.93 -1.56
C VAL A 17 -6.71 3.18 -1.50
N VAL A 18 -6.00 3.18 -2.63
CA VAL A 18 -4.56 3.47 -2.65
C VAL A 18 -4.32 4.94 -2.27
N GLU A 19 -5.16 5.86 -2.75
CA GLU A 19 -5.15 7.27 -2.37
C GLU A 19 -5.38 7.43 -0.86
N TYR A 20 -6.44 6.80 -0.32
CA TYR A 20 -6.76 6.87 1.10
C TYR A 20 -5.61 6.36 1.97
N LEU A 21 -5.05 5.18 1.65
CA LEU A 21 -3.95 4.59 2.40
C LEU A 21 -2.66 5.39 2.30
N SER A 22 -2.34 5.93 1.13
CA SER A 22 -1.08 6.66 0.89
C SER A 22 -1.11 8.07 1.47
N ASN A 23 -2.24 8.77 1.33
CA ASN A 23 -2.37 10.17 1.73
C ASN A 23 -2.96 10.34 3.14
N GLY A 24 -3.53 9.27 3.72
CA GLY A 24 -4.25 9.32 5.00
C GLY A 24 -5.60 10.03 4.93
N ILE A 25 -6.08 10.34 3.72
CA ILE A 25 -7.31 11.08 3.49
C ILE A 25 -7.91 10.73 2.14
N VAL A 26 -9.24 10.69 2.07
CA VAL A 26 -10.01 10.61 0.82
C VAL A 26 -11.28 11.43 0.96
N ALA A 27 -11.75 12.03 -0.13
CA ALA A 27 -13.01 12.75 -0.12
C ALA A 27 -14.21 11.78 -0.04
N ASP A 28 -15.24 12.11 0.73
CA ASP A 28 -16.44 11.28 0.88
C ASP A 28 -17.28 11.20 -0.41
N ASN A 29 -17.04 12.12 -1.34
CA ASN A 29 -17.60 12.16 -2.70
C ASN A 29 -16.65 11.61 -3.77
N HIS A 30 -15.59 10.88 -3.40
CA HIS A 30 -14.68 10.25 -4.35
C HIS A 30 -15.45 9.35 -5.34
N LYS A 31 -15.06 9.38 -6.62
CA LYS A 31 -15.76 8.67 -7.72
C LYS A 31 -15.95 7.17 -7.47
N ASP A 32 -15.03 6.53 -6.74
CA ASP A 32 -15.10 5.11 -6.39
C ASP A 32 -16.28 4.77 -5.46
N PHE A 33 -16.86 5.76 -4.77
CA PHE A 33 -18.10 5.61 -4.03
C PHE A 33 -19.35 5.61 -4.94
N LYS A 34 -19.19 5.83 -6.26
CA LYS A 34 -20.26 5.71 -7.27
C LYS A 34 -21.52 6.52 -6.95
N GLU A 35 -21.34 7.73 -6.39
CA GLU A 35 -22.42 8.64 -5.99
C GLU A 35 -23.38 8.08 -4.92
N LEU A 36 -22.99 6.99 -4.24
CA LEU A 36 -23.79 6.43 -3.17
C LEU A 36 -23.69 7.33 -1.94
N ARG A 37 -24.83 7.80 -1.44
CA ARG A 37 -24.93 8.75 -0.31
C ARG A 37 -24.69 8.07 1.05
N TYR A 38 -23.52 7.47 1.24
CA TYR A 38 -23.09 6.85 2.49
C TYR A 38 -22.42 7.83 3.46
N ASN A 39 -22.43 9.13 3.16
CA ASN A 39 -21.60 10.14 3.83
C ASN A 39 -21.68 10.06 5.36
N GLU A 40 -22.88 9.96 5.94
CA GLU A 40 -23.06 9.85 7.39
C GLU A 40 -22.46 8.56 7.98
N CYS A 41 -22.56 7.43 7.28
CA CYS A 41 -22.03 6.17 7.79
C CYS A 41 -20.54 5.99 7.52
N LEU A 42 -20.01 6.58 6.43
CA LEU A 42 -18.57 6.60 6.12
C LEU A 42 -17.78 7.34 7.20
N MET A 43 -18.38 8.36 7.82
CA MET A 43 -17.75 9.11 8.90
C MET A 43 -17.48 8.30 10.17
N ASN A 44 -18.13 7.16 10.37
CA ASN A 44 -17.80 6.25 11.47
C ASN A 44 -16.39 5.67 11.35
N PHE A 45 -15.79 5.68 10.16
CA PHE A 45 -14.44 5.17 9.91
C PHE A 45 -13.35 6.24 9.96
N SER A 46 -13.72 7.52 10.07
CA SER A 46 -12.76 8.63 10.10
C SER A 46 -12.09 8.75 11.47
N GLY A 47 -10.76 8.90 11.48
CA GLY A 47 -9.94 8.97 12.68
C GLY A 47 -10.21 10.18 13.58
N ASN A 48 -10.86 11.23 13.05
CA ASN A 48 -11.20 12.44 13.80
C ASN A 48 -12.46 12.32 14.67
N GLY A 49 -13.18 11.19 14.63
CA GLY A 49 -14.40 10.96 15.41
C GLY A 49 -15.56 11.89 15.05
N LYS A 50 -16.73 11.64 15.67
CA LYS A 50 -18.02 12.30 15.34
C LYS A 50 -18.10 13.81 15.62
N ASN A 51 -17.07 14.39 16.26
CA ASN A 51 -17.09 15.78 16.75
C ASN A 51 -16.22 16.74 15.92
N GLY A 52 -15.42 16.23 14.98
CA GLY A 52 -14.78 17.05 13.98
C GLY A 52 -15.75 17.25 12.83
N ALA A 53 -16.05 18.50 12.45
CA ALA A 53 -16.68 18.79 11.18
C ALA A 53 -15.77 18.23 10.07
N SER A 54 -16.04 17.02 9.63
CA SER A 54 -15.36 16.46 8.49
C SER A 54 -15.86 17.23 7.29
N GLU A 55 -15.02 18.07 6.72
CA GLU A 55 -15.25 18.87 5.53
C GLU A 55 -15.42 17.99 4.27
N GLY A 56 -16.29 16.98 4.31
CA GLY A 56 -16.47 15.96 3.26
C GLY A 56 -15.27 15.03 3.11
N ARG A 57 -14.56 14.68 4.20
CA ARG A 57 -13.30 13.90 4.13
C ARG A 57 -13.21 12.83 5.20
N ILE A 58 -12.78 11.65 4.79
CA ILE A 58 -12.52 10.48 5.64
C ILE A 58 -11.01 10.41 5.82
N THR A 59 -10.53 10.32 7.06
CA THR A 59 -9.09 10.37 7.38
C THR A 59 -8.63 9.20 8.25
N HIS A 60 -7.34 8.89 8.22
CA HIS A 60 -6.66 8.05 9.21
C HIS A 60 -5.34 8.68 9.68
N GLY A 61 -4.93 8.37 10.92
CA GLY A 61 -3.71 8.94 11.53
C GLY A 61 -2.40 8.26 11.12
N PHE A 62 -2.45 7.16 10.36
CA PHE A 62 -1.24 6.48 9.91
C PHE A 62 -0.58 7.22 8.74
N GLN A 63 0.75 7.35 8.78
CA GLN A 63 1.56 7.80 7.64
C GLN A 63 2.09 6.57 6.92
N LEU A 64 1.26 5.99 6.04
CA LEU A 64 1.60 4.76 5.34
C LEU A 64 2.29 5.05 4.01
N LYS A 65 3.16 4.12 3.60
CA LYS A 65 3.82 4.15 2.30
C LYS A 65 3.87 2.74 1.71
N SER A 66 3.73 2.60 0.39
CA SER A 66 3.87 1.30 -0.27
C SER A 66 5.35 0.90 -0.27
N ALA A 67 5.65 -0.37 0.05
CA ALA A 67 7.01 -0.90 -0.08
C ALA A 67 7.44 -1.04 -1.55
N TYR A 68 6.47 -1.21 -2.46
CA TYR A 68 6.67 -1.31 -3.90
C TYR A 68 6.17 -0.02 -4.54
N GLU A 69 7.08 0.90 -4.81
CA GLU A 69 6.80 2.20 -5.47
C GLU A 69 7.37 2.24 -6.88
N ASN A 70 7.08 3.32 -7.63
CA ASN A 70 7.72 3.62 -8.91
C ASN A 70 7.70 2.47 -9.93
N ASN A 71 6.63 1.66 -9.93
CA ASN A 71 6.46 0.51 -10.81
C ASN A 71 7.61 -0.52 -10.74
N LEU A 72 8.22 -0.70 -9.56
CA LEU A 72 9.23 -1.75 -9.33
C LEU A 72 8.75 -3.15 -9.73
N MET A 73 7.45 -3.40 -9.57
CA MET A 73 6.73 -4.56 -10.12
C MET A 73 5.75 -4.06 -11.18
N PRO A 74 5.80 -4.53 -12.44
CA PRO A 74 4.84 -4.15 -13.47
C PRO A 74 3.44 -4.74 -13.24
N TYR A 75 3.38 -5.86 -12.52
CA TYR A 75 2.14 -6.56 -12.17
C TYR A 75 2.36 -7.42 -10.94
N THR A 76 1.31 -7.58 -10.13
CA THR A 76 1.27 -8.54 -9.02
C THR A 76 0.26 -9.63 -9.29
N ASN A 77 -0.76 -9.37 -10.11
CA ASN A 77 -1.61 -10.38 -10.73
C ASN A 77 -1.32 -10.45 -12.23
N TYR A 78 -1.16 -11.68 -12.74
CA TYR A 78 -0.81 -11.95 -14.13
C TYR A 78 -1.68 -13.08 -14.68
N THR A 79 -2.85 -12.74 -15.19
CA THR A 79 -3.74 -13.66 -15.93
C THR A 79 -3.73 -13.30 -17.42
N PHE A 80 -4.41 -14.09 -18.25
CA PHE A 80 -4.55 -13.77 -19.67
C PHE A 80 -5.29 -12.43 -19.86
N ASP A 81 -6.46 -12.29 -19.23
CA ASP A 81 -7.36 -11.15 -19.38
C ASP A 81 -6.94 -9.92 -18.57
N PHE A 82 -6.22 -10.12 -17.46
CA PHE A 82 -5.84 -9.04 -16.56
C PHE A 82 -4.39 -9.15 -16.09
N LYS A 83 -3.65 -8.05 -16.23
CA LYS A 83 -2.29 -7.88 -15.71
C LYS A 83 -2.19 -6.52 -15.03
N GLY A 84 -1.83 -6.50 -13.76
CA GLY A 84 -1.74 -5.24 -13.02
C GLY A 84 -1.32 -5.41 -11.57
N VAL A 85 -1.09 -4.28 -10.90
CA VAL A 85 -0.70 -4.22 -9.48
C VAL A 85 -1.94 -4.08 -8.63
N ILE A 86 -2.30 -5.15 -7.91
CA ILE A 86 -3.44 -5.23 -7.00
C ILE A 86 -3.05 -5.78 -5.62
N ASP A 87 -1.77 -6.04 -5.38
CA ASP A 87 -1.24 -6.51 -4.10
C ASP A 87 -0.32 -5.44 -3.54
N TYR A 88 -0.43 -5.17 -2.23
CA TYR A 88 0.33 -4.09 -1.59
C TYR A 88 0.83 -4.48 -0.19
N ILE A 89 2.06 -4.06 0.09
CA ILE A 89 2.60 -4.04 1.45
C ILE A 89 2.79 -2.58 1.84
N PHE A 90 1.86 -2.05 2.64
CA PHE A 90 2.01 -0.75 3.29
C PHE A 90 2.76 -0.88 4.60
N TYR A 91 3.63 0.09 4.89
CA TYR A 91 4.37 0.22 6.15
C TYR A 91 4.23 1.63 6.72
N SER A 92 4.49 1.81 8.02
CA SER A 92 4.50 3.13 8.65
C SER A 92 5.81 3.86 8.35
N ASN A 93 5.77 4.85 7.46
CA ASN A 93 6.94 5.60 6.98
C ASN A 93 7.65 6.41 8.08
N THR A 94 6.95 6.68 9.19
CA THR A 94 7.52 7.36 10.35
C THR A 94 8.40 6.48 11.22
N HIS A 95 8.25 5.15 11.13
CA HIS A 95 8.91 4.20 12.02
C HIS A 95 9.75 3.16 11.28
N MET A 96 9.57 3.00 9.97
CA MET A 96 10.23 1.93 9.24
C MET A 96 10.83 2.44 7.93
N ASN A 97 11.97 1.88 7.56
CA ASN A 97 12.59 2.05 6.26
C ASN A 97 12.51 0.75 5.45
N VAL A 98 12.41 0.86 4.12
CA VAL A 98 12.55 -0.27 3.21
C VAL A 98 14.03 -0.46 2.89
N LEU A 99 14.59 -1.61 3.27
CA LEU A 99 15.97 -1.98 2.94
C LEU A 99 16.09 -2.61 1.55
N GLY A 100 15.04 -3.32 1.13
CA GLY A 100 15.00 -3.98 -0.17
C GLY A 100 13.68 -4.70 -0.41
N VAL A 101 13.43 -5.01 -1.68
CA VAL A 101 12.24 -5.77 -2.13
C VAL A 101 12.66 -6.87 -3.09
N LEU A 102 11.84 -7.92 -3.19
CA LEU A 102 11.96 -8.92 -4.23
C LEU A 102 11.45 -8.33 -5.56
N GLY A 103 12.30 -8.33 -6.59
CA GLY A 103 11.93 -7.87 -7.92
C GLY A 103 10.98 -8.83 -8.65
N PRO A 104 10.53 -8.45 -9.86
CA PRO A 104 9.66 -9.31 -10.68
C PRO A 104 10.35 -10.59 -11.11
N LEU A 105 9.54 -11.61 -11.40
CA LEU A 105 9.99 -12.71 -12.23
C LEU A 105 10.51 -12.15 -13.56
N ASP A 106 11.61 -12.71 -14.07
CA ASP A 106 12.22 -12.25 -15.32
C ASP A 106 11.19 -12.24 -16.46
N PRO A 107 10.85 -11.05 -17.01
CA PRO A 107 9.88 -10.96 -18.10
C PRO A 107 10.33 -11.70 -19.36
N GLN A 108 11.64 -11.81 -19.60
CA GLN A 108 12.15 -12.54 -20.76
C GLN A 108 11.89 -14.04 -20.62
N TRP A 109 12.06 -14.59 -19.42
CA TRP A 109 11.73 -15.99 -19.15
C TRP A 109 10.24 -16.30 -19.39
N LEU A 110 9.35 -15.38 -19.02
CA LEU A 110 7.91 -15.52 -19.32
C LEU A 110 7.66 -15.55 -20.84
N VAL A 111 8.33 -14.69 -21.60
CA VAL A 111 8.24 -14.65 -23.08
C VAL A 111 8.80 -15.93 -23.70
N ASP A 112 10.00 -16.35 -23.30
CA ASP A 112 10.69 -17.53 -23.84
C ASP A 112 9.92 -18.83 -23.61
N ASN A 113 9.12 -18.89 -22.55
CA ASN A 113 8.28 -20.04 -22.21
C ASN A 113 6.81 -19.88 -22.66
N ASN A 114 6.50 -18.83 -23.45
CA ASN A 114 5.15 -18.53 -23.94
C ASN A 114 4.09 -18.43 -22.82
N ILE A 115 4.45 -17.89 -21.67
CA ILE A 115 3.55 -17.76 -20.51
C ILE A 115 2.79 -16.45 -20.61
N THR A 116 1.55 -16.52 -21.12
CA THR A 116 0.67 -15.36 -21.31
C THR A 116 -0.25 -15.07 -20.12
N GLY A 117 -0.26 -15.95 -19.12
CA GLY A 117 -1.05 -15.84 -17.89
C GLY A 117 -0.68 -16.96 -16.90
N CYS A 118 -1.08 -16.77 -15.66
CA CYS A 118 -0.90 -17.71 -14.55
C CYS A 118 -2.28 -18.04 -13.92
N PRO A 119 -2.42 -19.16 -13.18
CA PRO A 119 -1.37 -20.13 -12.84
C PRO A 119 -0.83 -20.91 -14.04
N HIS A 120 0.37 -21.45 -13.89
CA HIS A 120 1.14 -22.24 -14.86
C HIS A 120 1.79 -23.44 -14.13
N PRO A 121 2.13 -24.58 -14.77
CA PRO A 121 2.77 -25.71 -14.07
C PRO A 121 4.00 -25.37 -13.20
N HIS A 122 4.72 -24.30 -13.55
CA HIS A 122 5.85 -23.78 -12.78
C HIS A 122 5.53 -22.54 -11.92
N ILE A 123 4.32 -21.98 -12.02
CA ILE A 123 3.86 -20.81 -11.26
C ILE A 123 2.49 -21.14 -10.65
N PRO A 124 2.42 -21.52 -9.37
CA PRO A 124 1.23 -22.15 -8.79
C PRO A 124 0.07 -21.18 -8.48
N SER A 125 0.25 -19.87 -8.67
CA SER A 125 -0.77 -18.84 -8.45
C SER A 125 -0.78 -17.85 -9.61
N ASP A 126 -1.93 -17.23 -9.86
CA ASP A 126 -2.07 -16.05 -10.73
C ASP A 126 -1.52 -14.76 -10.11
N HIS A 127 -1.11 -14.80 -8.84
CA HIS A 127 -0.42 -13.71 -8.16
C HIS A 127 1.07 -14.01 -7.94
N PHE A 128 1.93 -13.03 -8.21
CA PHE A 128 3.34 -13.05 -7.82
C PHE A 128 3.49 -12.56 -6.37
N SER A 129 4.38 -13.20 -5.62
CA SER A 129 4.61 -12.86 -4.22
C SER A 129 5.28 -11.49 -4.07
N LEU A 130 4.84 -10.75 -3.04
CA LEU A 130 5.54 -9.58 -2.57
C LEU A 130 6.36 -9.93 -1.33
N LEU A 131 7.63 -9.57 -1.35
CA LEU A 131 8.55 -9.71 -0.22
C LEU A 131 9.31 -8.38 -0.03
N THR A 132 9.34 -7.86 1.19
CA THR A 132 10.07 -6.65 1.54
C THR A 132 10.86 -6.87 2.82
N GLN A 133 12.07 -6.32 2.88
CA GLN A 133 12.85 -6.22 4.10
C GLN A 133 12.65 -4.83 4.69
N LEU A 134 12.19 -4.77 5.93
CA LEU A 134 11.94 -3.52 6.65
C LEU A 134 12.89 -3.40 7.84
N GLU A 135 13.37 -2.18 8.08
CA GLU A 135 14.11 -1.80 9.27
C GLU A 135 13.21 -0.97 10.17
N LEU A 136 12.96 -1.41 11.41
CA LEU A 136 12.17 -0.68 12.40
C LEU A 136 13.06 0.23 13.25
N HIS A 137 12.70 1.51 13.29
CA HIS A 137 13.32 2.54 14.11
C HIS A 137 12.41 2.78 15.32
N PRO A 138 12.77 2.31 16.52
CA PRO A 138 11.97 2.58 17.70
C PRO A 138 11.96 4.09 17.97
N PRO A 139 10.83 4.65 18.45
CA PRO A 139 10.79 6.05 18.82
C PRO A 139 11.87 6.33 19.86
N LEU A 140 12.63 7.40 19.66
CA LEU A 140 13.53 7.89 20.71
C LEU A 140 12.65 8.22 21.91
N LEU A 141 12.78 7.43 22.98
CA LEU A 141 12.17 7.78 24.25
C LEU A 141 12.67 9.18 24.61
N PRO A 142 11.79 10.13 24.97
CA PRO A 142 12.26 11.42 25.46
C PRO A 142 13.24 11.14 26.58
N LEU A 143 14.43 11.76 26.51
CA LEU A 143 15.45 11.65 27.54
C LEU A 143 14.79 12.01 28.87
N VAL A 144 14.50 11.00 29.68
CA VAL A 144 14.01 11.23 31.04
C VAL A 144 15.17 11.90 31.76
N ASN A 145 15.00 13.18 32.10
CA ASN A 145 16.00 14.04 32.71
C ASN A 145 16.84 13.27 33.75
N GLY A 146 18.12 13.03 33.44
CA GLY A 146 19.14 12.76 34.48
C GLY A 146 19.91 11.43 34.48
N VAL A 147 19.81 10.55 33.48
CA VAL A 147 20.68 9.35 33.47
C VAL A 147 21.77 9.44 32.39
N HIS A 148 23.00 9.61 32.88
CA HIS A 148 24.26 9.61 32.14
C HIS A 148 24.41 8.31 31.34
N LEU A 149 24.55 8.39 30.01
CA LEU A 149 25.01 7.25 29.22
C LEU A 149 26.52 7.07 29.46
N PRO A 150 27.03 5.85 29.70
CA PRO A 150 28.46 5.60 29.68
C PRO A 150 28.94 5.68 28.24
N ASN A 151 30.02 6.45 28.02
CA ASN A 151 30.72 6.57 26.74
C ASN A 151 30.90 5.19 26.08
N ARG A 152 30.37 5.02 24.88
CA ARG A 152 30.77 3.91 24.00
C ARG A 152 32.19 4.21 23.53
N ARG A 153 33.14 3.34 23.92
CA ARG A 153 34.41 3.14 23.21
C ARG A 153 34.16 2.29 21.98
#